data_AF-A0A929GLZ8-F1
#
_entry.id   AF-A0A929GLZ8-F1
#
_cell.length_a   1.000
_cell.length_b   1.000
_cell.length_c   1.000
_cell.angle_alpha   90.00
_cell.angle_beta   90.00
_cell.angle_gamma   90.00
#
_symmetry.space_group_name_H-M   'P 1'
#
loop_
_entity.id
_entity.type
_entity.pdbx_description
1 polymer ?
#
loop_
_entity_poly.entity_id
_entity_poly.type
_entity_poly.pdbx_seq_one_letter_code
_entity_poly.pdbx_strand_id
1 'polypeptide(L)'
;MKRIVYIVLFCPLLMLAQIDEIENDGYVIIDGDTIPTMSIDLDEVMLLNKLEFDGKADRRRYLILRRKTIKVYPYAKLAAERLVSLNERIETIEKRRDQKKYAKIIQKYIEEEFS
;
A
#
# COMPACT_ATOMS: atom_id res chain seq x y z
N MET A 1 -8.94 23.07 -56.23
CA MET A 1 -9.81 21.86 -56.31
C MET A 1 -9.01 20.56 -56.27
N LYS A 2 -7.93 20.40 -57.08
CA LYS A 2 -7.14 19.15 -57.14
C LYS A 2 -6.51 18.70 -55.81
N ARG A 3 -6.16 19.61 -54.89
CA ARG A 3 -5.58 19.27 -53.58
C ARG A 3 -6.58 18.66 -52.58
N ILE A 4 -7.86 19.03 -52.68
CA ILE A 4 -8.94 18.55 -51.80
C ILE A 4 -9.27 17.08 -52.14
N VAL A 5 -9.11 16.68 -53.40
CA VAL A 5 -9.34 15.29 -53.86
C VAL A 5 -8.42 14.30 -53.13
N TYR A 6 -7.16 14.65 -52.88
CA TYR A 6 -6.25 13.78 -52.14
C TYR A 6 -6.66 13.61 -50.66
N ILE A 7 -7.25 14.64 -50.05
CA ILE A 7 -7.76 14.57 -48.67
C ILE A 7 -8.99 13.65 -48.61
N VAL A 8 -9.89 13.77 -49.58
CA VAL A 8 -11.09 12.90 -49.67
C VAL A 8 -10.70 11.45 -49.95
N LEU A 9 -9.69 11.21 -50.79
CA LEU A 9 -9.19 9.86 -51.10
C LEU A 9 -8.51 9.18 -49.89
N PHE A 10 -7.87 9.95 -48.99
CA PHE A 10 -7.17 9.41 -47.83
C PHE A 10 -8.04 9.31 -46.56
N CYS A 11 -9.17 10.02 -46.52
CA CYS A 11 -10.14 10.02 -45.43
C CYS A 11 -10.67 8.61 -45.01
N PRO A 12 -11.02 7.67 -45.92
CA PRO A 12 -11.57 6.38 -45.51
C PRO A 12 -10.57 5.49 -44.75
N LEU A 13 -9.26 5.77 -44.84
CA LEU A 13 -8.25 5.03 -44.07
C LEU A 13 -8.36 5.28 -42.55
N LEU A 14 -8.93 6.43 -42.14
CA LEU A 14 -9.14 6.78 -40.73
C LEU A 14 -10.35 6.07 -40.11
N MET A 15 -11.28 5.56 -40.92
CA MET A 15 -12.49 4.89 -40.44
C MET A 15 -12.27 3.42 -40.08
N LEU A 16 -11.11 2.84 -40.43
CA LEU A 16 -10.76 1.45 -40.08
C LEU A 16 -10.23 1.28 -38.64
N ALA A 17 -10.12 2.36 -37.88
CA ALA A 17 -9.63 2.33 -36.49
C ALA A 17 -10.75 2.06 -35.46
N GLN A 18 -11.98 1.80 -35.89
CA GLN A 18 -13.06 1.47 -34.98
C GLN A 18 -12.80 0.08 -34.37
N ILE A 19 -12.60 0.05 -33.07
CA ILE A 19 -12.54 -1.18 -32.27
C ILE A 19 -13.99 -1.46 -31.85
N ASP A 20 -14.49 -2.66 -32.14
CA ASP A 20 -15.78 -3.12 -31.64
C ASP A 20 -15.72 -3.19 -30.10
N GLU A 21 -16.74 -2.67 -29.42
CA GLU A 21 -16.88 -2.87 -27.98
C GLU A 21 -17.01 -4.37 -27.70
N ILE A 22 -16.10 -4.91 -26.90
CA ILE A 22 -16.15 -6.32 -26.48
C ILE A 22 -17.40 -6.46 -25.59
N GLU A 23 -18.42 -7.15 -26.09
CA GLU A 23 -19.56 -7.57 -25.30
C GLU A 23 -19.04 -8.50 -24.19
N ASN A 24 -19.22 -8.10 -22.93
CA ASN A 24 -18.81 -8.95 -21.80
C ASN A 24 -19.80 -10.11 -21.72
N ASP A 25 -19.39 -11.30 -22.14
CA ASP A 25 -20.14 -12.57 -22.12
C ASP A 25 -20.49 -13.10 -20.70
N GLY A 26 -20.63 -12.20 -19.73
CA GLY A 26 -21.04 -12.51 -18.37
C GLY A 26 -20.01 -13.28 -17.53
N TYR A 27 -18.74 -13.23 -17.94
CA TYR A 27 -17.64 -13.81 -17.20
C TYR A 27 -16.46 -12.84 -17.04
N VAL A 28 -15.74 -13.01 -15.95
CA VAL A 28 -14.50 -12.31 -15.64
C VAL A 28 -13.39 -13.34 -15.53
N ILE A 29 -12.25 -13.07 -16.15
CA ILE A 29 -11.06 -13.93 -16.06
C ILE A 29 -10.20 -13.45 -14.90
N ILE A 30 -10.03 -14.28 -13.87
CA ILE A 30 -9.16 -14.02 -12.71
C ILE A 30 -8.10 -15.12 -12.67
N ASP A 31 -6.81 -14.75 -12.65
CA ASP A 31 -5.67 -15.67 -12.58
C ASP A 31 -5.68 -16.83 -13.60
N GLY A 32 -6.27 -16.60 -14.77
CA GLY A 32 -6.36 -17.59 -15.85
C GLY A 32 -7.54 -18.55 -15.76
N ASP A 33 -8.43 -18.40 -14.77
CA ASP A 33 -9.70 -19.12 -14.66
C ASP A 33 -10.88 -18.20 -15.00
N THR A 34 -11.95 -18.76 -15.55
CA THR A 34 -13.14 -18.01 -16.00
C THR A 34 -14.25 -18.12 -14.96
N ILE A 35 -14.56 -17.01 -14.29
CA ILE A 35 -15.58 -16.95 -13.26
C ILE A 35 -16.84 -16.28 -13.85
N PRO A 36 -18.02 -16.92 -13.78
CA PRO A 36 -19.27 -16.34 -14.29
C PRO A 36 -19.81 -15.28 -13.32
N THR A 37 -19.10 -14.16 -13.17
CA THR A 37 -19.52 -13.01 -12.38
C THR A 37 -19.52 -11.77 -13.26
N MET A 38 -20.56 -10.93 -13.13
CA MET A 38 -20.73 -9.71 -13.92
C MET A 38 -19.85 -8.54 -13.43
N SER A 39 -19.13 -8.70 -12.32
CA SER A 39 -18.32 -7.64 -11.69
C SER A 39 -17.10 -8.21 -10.97
N ILE A 40 -16.05 -7.40 -10.89
CA ILE A 40 -14.86 -7.66 -10.06
C ILE A 40 -15.10 -6.98 -8.72
N ASP A 41 -15.08 -7.75 -7.63
CA ASP A 41 -15.04 -7.18 -6.28
C ASP A 41 -13.63 -6.63 -6.02
N LEU A 42 -13.53 -5.32 -5.83
CA LEU A 42 -12.26 -4.66 -5.51
C LEU A 42 -12.11 -4.52 -4.00
N ASP A 43 -10.87 -4.55 -3.53
CA ASP A 43 -10.56 -4.24 -2.13
C ASP A 43 -11.00 -2.81 -1.79
N GLU A 44 -11.77 -2.68 -0.71
CA GLU A 44 -12.20 -1.38 -0.20
C GLU A 44 -11.01 -0.56 0.30
N VAL A 45 -10.90 0.69 -0.14
CA VAL A 45 -9.84 1.61 0.32
C VAL A 45 -10.44 2.74 1.15
N MET A 46 -9.98 2.85 2.40
CA MET A 46 -10.34 3.95 3.29
C MET A 46 -9.71 5.27 2.82
N LEU A 47 -10.54 6.21 2.37
CA LEU A 47 -10.11 7.56 2.01
C LEU A 47 -10.10 8.47 3.24
N LEU A 48 -8.90 8.88 3.66
CA LEU A 48 -8.76 9.89 4.71
C LEU A 48 -9.03 11.30 4.15
N ASN A 49 -9.75 12.11 4.91
CA ASN A 49 -9.99 13.50 4.56
C ASN A 49 -8.68 14.30 4.46
N LYS A 50 -8.71 15.34 3.61
CA LYS A 50 -7.59 16.28 3.52
C LYS A 50 -7.41 17.00 4.86
N LEU A 51 -6.16 17.04 5.35
CA LEU A 51 -5.83 17.80 6.55
C LEU A 51 -5.92 19.30 6.28
N GLU A 52 -6.72 19.97 7.10
CA GLU A 52 -6.79 21.43 7.18
C GLU A 52 -5.92 21.92 8.36
N PHE A 53 -5.31 23.09 8.20
CA PHE A 53 -4.46 23.69 9.21
C PHE A 53 -4.86 25.15 9.41
N ASP A 54 -5.04 25.55 10.67
CA ASP A 54 -5.43 26.92 11.04
C ASP A 54 -4.36 27.95 10.63
N GLY A 55 -3.09 27.54 10.56
CA GLY A 55 -1.98 28.42 10.23
C GLY A 55 -0.78 27.76 9.55
N LYS A 56 0.11 28.63 9.02
CA LYS A 56 1.37 28.20 8.39
C LYS A 56 2.31 27.48 9.37
N ALA A 57 2.27 27.85 10.65
CA ALA A 57 3.08 27.23 11.70
C ALA A 57 2.66 25.77 11.94
N ASP A 58 1.37 25.49 12.03
CA ASP A 58 0.83 24.13 12.24
C ASP A 58 1.12 23.23 11.06
N ARG A 59 0.94 23.76 9.84
CA ARG A 59 1.34 23.04 8.61
C ARG A 59 2.82 22.66 8.65
N ARG A 60 3.70 23.59 9.06
CA ARG A 60 5.15 23.30 9.16
C ARG A 60 5.43 22.23 10.21
N ARG A 61 4.82 22.33 11.39
CA ARG A 61 4.96 21.35 12.48
C ARG A 61 4.49 19.96 12.03
N TYR A 62 3.33 19.88 11.37
CA TYR A 62 2.82 18.63 10.80
C TYR A 62 3.79 18.02 9.77
N LEU A 63 4.34 18.81 8.84
CA LEU A 63 5.27 18.30 7.84
C LEU A 63 6.58 17.78 8.45
N ILE A 64 7.08 18.43 9.51
CA ILE A 64 8.23 17.95 10.28
C ILE A 64 7.89 16.62 10.96
N LEU A 65 6.73 16.55 11.62
CA LEU A 65 6.26 15.33 12.27
C LEU A 65 6.13 14.19 11.25
N ARG A 66 5.41 14.41 10.15
CA ARG A 66 5.24 13.43 9.07
C ARG A 66 6.58 12.87 8.59
N ARG A 67 7.57 13.74 8.35
CA ARG A 67 8.91 13.31 7.94
C ARG A 67 9.60 12.45 9.01
N LYS A 68 9.53 12.86 10.28
CA LYS A 68 10.11 12.10 11.40
C LYS A 68 9.42 10.74 11.54
N THR A 69 8.08 10.72 11.51
CA THR A 69 7.28 9.50 11.60
C THR A 69 7.61 8.52 10.49
N ILE A 70 7.68 8.97 9.22
CA ILE A 70 8.05 8.08 8.10
C ILE A 70 9.44 7.48 8.29
N LYS A 71 10.41 8.26 8.81
CA LYS A 71 11.76 7.77 9.07
C LYS A 71 11.84 6.78 10.24
N VAL A 72 11.07 7.01 11.30
CA VAL A 72 11.10 6.19 12.53
C VAL A 72 10.20 4.96 12.43
N TYR A 73 9.18 4.98 11.56
CA TYR A 73 8.19 3.92 11.45
C TYR A 73 8.77 2.51 11.23
N PRO A 74 9.76 2.28 10.35
CA PRO A 74 10.33 0.94 10.18
C PRO A 74 10.94 0.37 11.46
N TYR A 75 11.66 1.19 12.23
CA TYR A 75 12.25 0.81 13.51
C TYR A 75 11.17 0.52 14.57
N ALA A 76 10.12 1.34 14.61
CA ALA A 76 8.99 1.13 15.51
C ALA A 76 8.22 -0.16 15.20
N LYS A 77 8.01 -0.46 13.91
CA LYS A 77 7.37 -1.71 13.47
C LYS A 77 8.23 -2.92 13.86
N LEU A 78 9.53 -2.87 13.57
CA LEU A 78 10.47 -3.94 13.94
C LEU A 78 10.47 -4.15 15.46
N ALA A 79 10.52 -3.09 16.26
CA ALA A 79 10.46 -3.18 17.71
C ALA A 79 9.15 -3.82 18.21
N ALA A 80 8.01 -3.48 17.58
CA ALA A 80 6.73 -4.10 17.91
C ALA A 80 6.71 -5.61 17.62
N GLU A 81 7.20 -6.03 16.46
CA GLU A 81 7.34 -7.45 16.11
C GLU A 81 8.27 -8.19 17.08
N ARG A 82 9.39 -7.57 17.47
CA ARG A 82 10.30 -8.13 18.48
C ARG A 82 9.63 -8.27 19.84
N LEU A 83 8.84 -7.29 20.26
CA LEU A 83 8.10 -7.35 21.52
C LEU A 83 7.08 -8.50 21.53
N VAL A 84 6.34 -8.69 20.42
CA VAL A 84 5.42 -9.82 20.25
C VAL A 84 6.16 -11.15 20.37
N SER A 85 7.26 -11.32 19.63
CA SER A 85 8.07 -12.55 19.69
C SER A 85 8.67 -12.82 21.07
N LEU A 86 9.04 -11.76 21.80
CA LEU A 86 9.51 -11.86 23.18
C LEU A 86 8.41 -12.36 24.10
N ASN A 87 7.18 -11.84 23.97
CA ASN A 87 6.05 -12.25 24.79
C ASN A 87 5.71 -13.72 24.55
N GLU A 88 5.60 -14.13 23.29
CA GLU A 88 5.40 -15.55 22.91
C GLU A 88 6.48 -16.44 23.54
N ARG A 89 7.75 -16.01 23.53
CA ARG A 89 8.83 -16.78 24.14
C ARG A 89 8.74 -16.81 25.66
N ILE A 90 8.38 -15.70 26.31
CA ILE A 90 8.22 -15.63 27.77
C ILE A 90 7.14 -16.59 28.25
N GLU A 91 6.05 -16.75 27.50
CA GLU A 91 4.96 -17.68 27.83
C GLU A 91 5.44 -19.14 27.87
N THR A 92 6.44 -19.51 27.06
CA THR A 92 7.02 -20.86 27.09
C THR A 92 7.95 -21.14 28.29
N ILE A 93 8.36 -20.10 29.03
CA ILE A 93 9.30 -20.22 30.15
C ILE A 93 8.53 -20.36 31.46
N GLU A 94 8.66 -21.50 32.13
CA GLU A 94 7.93 -21.76 33.40
C GLU A 94 8.41 -20.88 34.57
N LYS A 95 9.72 -20.62 34.65
CA LYS A 95 10.34 -19.96 35.81
C LYS A 95 10.40 -18.45 35.61
N ARG A 96 9.79 -17.71 36.54
CA ARG A 96 9.81 -16.22 36.57
C ARG A 96 11.21 -15.61 36.55
N ARG A 97 12.21 -16.27 37.14
CA ARG A 97 13.60 -15.79 37.13
C ARG A 97 14.21 -15.84 35.72
N ASP A 98 13.88 -16.89 34.96
CA ASP A 98 14.43 -17.15 33.63
C ASP A 98 13.74 -16.23 32.61
N GLN A 99 12.44 -15.97 32.78
CA GLN A 99 11.71 -14.92 32.04
C GLN A 99 12.38 -13.54 32.19
N LYS A 100 12.68 -13.13 33.43
CA LYS A 100 13.36 -11.84 33.70
C LYS A 100 14.75 -11.77 33.06
N LYS A 101 15.51 -12.88 33.12
CA LYS A 101 16.85 -12.95 32.51
C LYS A 101 16.74 -12.80 30.98
N TYR A 102 15.79 -13.49 30.36
CA TYR A 102 15.56 -13.43 28.92
C TYR A 102 15.15 -12.02 28.47
N ALA A 103 14.20 -11.39 29.17
CA ALA A 103 13.80 -10.01 28.89
C ALA A 103 14.99 -9.04 28.96
N LYS A 104 15.88 -9.20 29.95
CA LYS A 104 17.08 -8.35 30.10
C LYS A 104 18.10 -8.55 28.96
N ILE A 105 18.24 -9.77 28.43
CA ILE A 105 19.10 -10.04 27.28
C ILE A 105 18.58 -9.31 26.05
N ILE A 106 17.27 -9.42 25.77
CA ILE A 106 16.64 -8.75 24.63
C ILE A 106 16.71 -7.23 24.78
N GLN A 107 16.46 -6.70 25.98
CA GLN A 107 16.61 -5.28 26.26
C GLN A 107 18.01 -4.78 25.89
N LYS A 108 19.07 -5.45 26.37
CA LYS A 108 20.46 -5.07 26.08
C LYS A 108 20.76 -5.10 24.58
N TYR A 109 20.25 -6.12 23.87
CA TYR A 109 20.40 -6.23 22.42
C TYR A 109 19.72 -5.06 21.68
N ILE A 110 18.50 -4.69 22.07
CA ILE A 110 17.77 -3.56 21.48
C ILE A 110 18.50 -2.24 21.76
N GLU A 111 18.97 -2.03 22.99
CA GLU A 111 19.75 -0.83 23.34
C GLU A 111 21.06 -0.75 22.54
N GLU A 112 21.75 -1.86 22.28
CA GLU A 112 22.98 -1.88 21.47
C GLU A 112 22.73 -1.64 19.97
N GLU A 113 21.62 -2.15 19.43
CA GLU A 113 21.32 -2.04 17.99
C GLU A 113 20.70 -0.67 17.61
N PHE A 114 20.00 -0.02 18.54
CA PHE A 114 19.20 1.19 18.25
C PHE A 114 19.58 2.45 19.04
N SER A 115 20.58 2.40 19.93
CA SER A 115 21.12 3.58 20.64
C SER A 115 22.38 4.13 19.99
#